data_AF-A5YW15-F1
#
_entry.id   AF-A5YW15-F1
#
_cell.length_a   1.000
_cell.length_b   1.000
_cell.length_c   1.000
_cell.angle_alpha   90.00
_cell.angle_beta   90.00
_cell.angle_gamma   90.00
#
_symmetry.space_group_name_H-M   'P 1'
#
loop_
_entity.id
_entity.type
_entity.pdbx_description
1 polymer ?
#
loop_
_entity_poly.entity_id
_entity_poly.type
_entity_poly.pdbx_seq_one_letter_code
_entity_poly.pdbx_strand_id
1 'polypeptide(L)'
;HPNAPIYNDRERLQIYISDAGILAVCYGLFRYAAAQGVASMVCFYGVPLLIVNGFLVLITYLQHTHPSLPHYDSSEWDWLRGALATVDRDYGILNKVFHNITDTHVAHHLFSTMPHYHAMEATEAIKPILGEYYQFDGTPVV
;
A
#
# COMPACT_ATOMS: atom_id res chain seq x y z
N HIS A 1 12.60 2.76 -18.90
CA HIS A 1 13.95 2.52 -19.45
C HIS A 1 14.97 2.81 -18.36
N PRO A 2 15.97 1.93 -18.12
CA PRO A 2 16.92 2.06 -17.01
C PRO A 2 17.74 3.35 -16.99
N ASN A 3 17.93 4.00 -18.15
CA ASN A 3 18.66 5.27 -18.24
C ASN A 3 17.73 6.50 -18.24
N ALA A 4 16.49 6.39 -17.73
CA ALA A 4 15.63 7.55 -17.57
C ALA A 4 16.18 8.50 -16.48
N PRO A 5 15.99 9.83 -16.59
CA PRO A 5 16.56 10.80 -15.65
C PRO A 5 16.12 10.64 -14.19
N ILE A 6 15.03 9.92 -13.94
CA ILE A 6 14.49 9.66 -12.59
C ILE A 6 15.25 8.59 -11.81
N TYR A 7 16.13 7.81 -12.46
CA TYR A 7 16.85 6.72 -11.83
C TYR A 7 18.34 7.04 -11.67
N ASN A 8 18.91 6.65 -10.52
CA ASN A 8 20.35 6.70 -10.30
C ASN A 8 21.05 5.44 -10.84
N ASP A 9 22.39 5.49 -10.93
CA ASP A 9 23.18 4.39 -11.50
C ASP A 9 23.00 3.05 -10.75
N ARG A 10 22.75 3.10 -9.43
CA ARG A 10 22.60 1.89 -8.59
C ARG A 10 21.28 1.17 -8.83
N GLU A 11 20.23 1.91 -9.17
CA GLU A 11 18.90 1.38 -9.46
C GLU A 11 18.84 0.64 -10.80
N ARG A 12 19.76 0.92 -11.74
CA ARG A 12 19.75 0.30 -13.07
C ARG A 12 19.80 -1.22 -13.02
N LEU A 13 20.67 -1.78 -12.16
CA LEU A 13 20.77 -3.22 -11.99
C LEU A 13 19.46 -3.79 -11.41
N GLN A 14 18.83 -3.08 -10.48
CA GLN A 14 17.55 -3.49 -9.89
C GLN A 14 16.43 -3.49 -10.92
N ILE A 15 16.42 -2.55 -11.86
CA ILE A 15 15.46 -2.51 -12.97
C ILE A 15 15.61 -3.76 -13.85
N TYR A 16 16.84 -4.10 -14.27
CA TYR A 16 17.05 -5.31 -15.07
C TYR A 16 16.68 -6.60 -14.33
N ILE A 17 16.99 -6.69 -13.03
CA ILE A 17 16.59 -7.83 -12.21
C ILE A 17 15.06 -7.92 -12.10
N SER A 18 14.39 -6.78 -11.95
CA SER A 18 12.92 -6.71 -11.93
C SER A 18 12.32 -7.19 -13.26
N ASP A 19 12.82 -6.70 -14.40
CA ASP A 19 12.36 -7.12 -15.73
C ASP A 19 12.54 -8.63 -15.94
N ALA A 20 13.70 -9.17 -15.55
CA ALA A 20 13.96 -10.61 -15.60
C ALA A 20 13.02 -11.40 -14.69
N GLY A 21 12.72 -10.89 -13.50
CA GLY A 21 11.75 -11.48 -12.57
C GLY A 21 10.33 -11.52 -13.15
N ILE A 22 9.88 -10.43 -13.77
CA ILE A 22 8.57 -10.37 -14.45
C ILE A 22 8.52 -11.41 -15.58
N LEU A 23 9.55 -11.47 -16.44
CA LEU A 23 9.63 -12.46 -17.51
C LEU A 23 9.60 -13.89 -16.98
N ALA A 24 10.30 -14.17 -15.87
CA ALA A 24 10.29 -15.48 -15.23
C ALA A 24 8.91 -15.87 -14.70
N VAL A 25 8.20 -14.94 -14.05
CA VAL A 25 6.81 -15.17 -13.58
C VAL A 25 5.87 -15.39 -14.75
N CYS A 26 5.92 -14.55 -15.78
CA CYS A 26 5.11 -14.71 -16.99
C CYS A 26 5.37 -16.07 -17.66
N TYR A 27 6.64 -16.48 -17.76
CA TYR A 27 6.99 -17.79 -18.29
C TYR A 27 6.48 -18.93 -17.42
N GLY A 28 6.60 -18.82 -16.10
CA GLY A 28 6.06 -19.80 -15.14
C GLY A 28 4.54 -19.97 -15.28
N LEU A 29 3.80 -18.86 -15.38
CA LEU A 29 2.35 -18.86 -15.60
C LEU A 29 1.99 -19.45 -16.96
N PHE A 30 2.74 -19.12 -18.02
CA PHE A 30 2.56 -19.72 -19.34
C PHE A 30 2.74 -21.24 -19.28
N ARG A 31 3.81 -21.73 -18.64
CA ARG A 31 4.07 -23.16 -18.47
C ARG A 31 3.00 -23.84 -17.64
N TYR A 32 2.52 -23.19 -16.58
CA TYR A 32 1.43 -23.68 -15.74
C TYR A 32 0.12 -23.78 -16.55
N ALA A 33 -0.25 -22.74 -17.29
CA ALA A 33 -1.43 -22.73 -18.14
C ALA A 33 -1.36 -23.78 -19.26
N ALA A 34 -0.18 -24.01 -19.84
CA ALA A 34 0.03 -25.06 -20.83
C ALA A 34 -0.16 -26.48 -20.24
N ALA A 35 0.19 -26.67 -18.97
CA ALA A 35 0.09 -27.97 -18.30
C ALA A 35 -1.28 -28.24 -17.64
N GLN A 36 -1.93 -27.21 -17.09
CA GLN A 36 -3.14 -27.32 -16.25
C GLN A 36 -4.35 -26.57 -16.83
N GLY A 37 -4.19 -25.90 -17.96
CA GLY A 37 -5.23 -25.09 -18.60
C GLY A 37 -5.29 -23.66 -18.07
N VAL A 38 -5.74 -22.75 -18.94
CA VAL A 38 -5.89 -21.31 -18.64
C VAL A 38 -6.91 -21.09 -17.52
N ALA A 39 -8.01 -21.83 -17.50
CA ALA A 39 -9.04 -21.70 -16.46
C ALA A 39 -8.47 -21.96 -15.05
N SER A 40 -7.65 -23.01 -14.90
CA SER A 40 -6.97 -23.32 -13.63
C SER A 40 -6.03 -22.18 -13.22
N MET A 41 -5.21 -21.68 -14.15
CA MET A 41 -4.32 -20.54 -13.89
C MET A 41 -5.09 -19.29 -13.45
N VAL A 42 -6.21 -18.98 -14.10
CA VAL A 42 -7.06 -17.84 -13.72
C VAL A 42 -7.64 -18.05 -12.33
N CYS A 43 -8.12 -19.25 -11.99
CA CYS A 43 -8.68 -19.51 -10.66
C CYS A 43 -7.63 -19.42 -9.53
N PHE A 44 -6.43 -19.97 -9.72
CA PHE A 44 -5.41 -20.02 -8.67
C PHE A 44 -4.50 -18.79 -8.59
N TYR A 45 -4.35 -18.04 -9.69
CA TYR A 45 -3.49 -16.86 -9.74
C TYR A 45 -4.27 -15.59 -10.09
N GLY A 46 -5.03 -15.60 -11.19
CA GLY A 46 -5.72 -14.41 -11.68
C GLY A 46 -6.75 -13.83 -10.70
N VAL A 47 -7.68 -14.67 -10.22
CA VAL A 47 -8.74 -14.25 -9.29
C VAL A 47 -8.17 -13.78 -7.95
N PRO A 48 -7.27 -14.52 -7.27
CA PRO A 48 -6.61 -14.02 -6.06
C PRO A 48 -5.86 -12.71 -6.27
N LEU A 49 -5.14 -12.57 -7.40
CA LEU A 49 -4.43 -11.34 -7.74
C LEU A 49 -5.39 -10.16 -7.85
N LEU A 50 -6.52 -10.32 -8.55
CA LEU A 50 -7.52 -9.26 -8.69
C LEU A 50 -8.16 -8.87 -7.35
N ILE A 51 -8.44 -9.85 -6.49
CA ILE A 51 -9.00 -9.60 -5.14
C ILE A 51 -8.02 -8.78 -4.30
N VAL A 52 -6.75 -9.20 -4.23
CA VAL A 52 -5.71 -8.48 -3.47
C VAL A 52 -5.51 -7.06 -4.03
N ASN A 53 -5.47 -6.89 -5.35
CA ASN A 53 -5.37 -5.58 -5.97
C ASN A 53 -6.60 -4.70 -5.69
N GLY A 54 -7.80 -5.29 -5.67
CA GLY A 54 -9.02 -4.59 -5.29
C GLY A 54 -8.93 -4.04 -3.86
N PHE A 55 -8.44 -4.83 -2.91
CA PHE A 55 -8.22 -4.36 -1.53
C PHE A 55 -7.13 -3.29 -1.43
N LEU A 56 -6.02 -3.44 -2.16
CA LEU A 56 -4.97 -2.42 -2.21
C LEU A 56 -5.49 -1.10 -2.77
N VAL A 57 -6.27 -1.13 -3.86
CA VAL A 57 -6.88 0.09 -4.43
C VAL A 57 -7.87 0.71 -3.44
N LEU A 58 -8.71 -0.09 -2.79
CA LEU A 58 -9.66 0.41 -1.79
C LEU A 58 -8.95 1.13 -0.63
N ILE A 59 -7.92 0.50 -0.06
CA ILE A 59 -7.13 1.06 1.05
C ILE A 59 -6.34 2.29 0.58
N THR A 60 -5.66 2.22 -0.56
CA THR A 60 -4.91 3.40 -1.04
C THR A 60 -5.83 4.57 -1.35
N TYR A 61 -6.98 4.32 -1.97
CA TYR A 61 -7.95 5.37 -2.28
C TYR A 61 -8.52 6.02 -1.02
N LEU A 62 -9.12 5.24 -0.11
CA LEU A 62 -9.81 5.79 1.05
C LEU A 62 -8.87 6.46 2.07
N GLN A 63 -7.61 6.01 2.17
CA GLN A 63 -6.64 6.53 3.11
C GLN A 63 -5.82 7.71 2.55
N HIS A 64 -5.79 7.90 1.23
CA HIS A 64 -5.01 8.97 0.59
C HIS A 64 -5.85 9.95 -0.23
N THR A 65 -7.16 9.72 -0.38
CA THR A 65 -8.07 10.60 -1.12
C THR A 65 -9.15 11.13 -0.18
N HIS A 66 -8.81 12.17 0.58
CA HIS A 66 -9.75 12.82 1.50
C HIS A 66 -9.59 14.35 1.45
N PRO A 67 -10.68 15.15 1.49
CA PRO A 67 -10.59 16.61 1.34
C PRO A 67 -9.77 17.34 2.40
N SER A 68 -9.58 16.74 3.58
CA SER A 68 -8.72 17.30 4.63
C SER A 68 -7.22 17.03 4.42
N LEU A 69 -6.85 16.16 3.46
CA LEU A 69 -5.45 15.81 3.23
C LEU A 69 -4.76 16.84 2.34
N PRO A 70 -3.65 17.45 2.82
CA PRO A 70 -2.93 18.44 2.06
C PRO A 70 -2.15 17.80 0.89
N HIS A 71 -2.03 18.56 -0.20
CA HIS A 71 -1.14 18.24 -1.31
C HIS A 71 -0.02 19.28 -1.35
N TYR A 72 1.15 18.88 -0.88
CA TYR A 72 2.31 19.77 -0.80
C TYR A 72 3.08 19.83 -2.11
N ASP A 73 3.54 21.01 -2.48
CA ASP A 73 4.56 21.16 -3.50
C ASP A 73 5.98 20.98 -2.92
N SER A 74 7.00 21.08 -3.78
CA SER A 74 8.40 20.91 -3.38
C SER A 74 8.92 21.93 -2.38
N SER A 75 8.23 23.07 -2.18
CA SER A 75 8.63 24.12 -1.24
C SER A 75 8.12 23.88 0.17
N GLU A 76 7.01 23.14 0.31
CA GLU A 76 6.39 22.83 1.61
C GLU A 76 6.60 21.38 2.05
N TRP A 77 6.89 20.47 1.11
CA TRP A 77 7.03 19.06 1.40
C TRP A 77 8.28 18.76 2.23
N ASP A 78 8.08 18.00 3.30
CA ASP A 78 9.12 17.26 4.01
C ASP A 78 8.61 15.84 4.30
N TRP A 79 9.50 14.97 4.80
CA TRP A 79 9.13 13.57 5.09
C TRP A 79 7.96 13.46 6.05
N LEU A 80 7.91 14.27 7.11
CA LEU A 80 6.89 14.16 8.15
C LEU A 80 5.53 14.63 7.63
N ARG A 81 5.50 15.78 6.94
CA ARG A 81 4.31 16.30 6.27
C ARG A 81 3.78 15.33 5.22
N GLY A 82 4.67 14.72 4.44
CA GLY A 82 4.33 13.68 3.48
C GLY A 82 3.75 12.43 4.15
N ALA A 83 4.37 11.95 5.23
CA ALA A 83 3.90 10.78 5.97
C ALA A 83 2.53 11.00 6.65
N LEU A 84 2.25 12.24 7.08
CA LEU A 84 0.97 12.62 7.68
C LEU A 84 -0.12 12.94 6.64
N ALA A 85 0.18 12.94 5.34
CA ALA A 85 -0.80 13.12 4.27
C ALA A 85 -1.63 11.84 4.03
N THR A 86 -2.23 11.34 5.10
CA THR A 86 -3.04 10.14 5.12
C THR A 86 -4.05 10.16 6.27
N VAL A 87 -5.12 9.36 6.17
CA VAL A 87 -6.22 9.33 7.14
C VAL A 87 -6.50 7.89 7.58
N ASP A 88 -6.68 7.67 8.88
CA ASP A 88 -7.15 6.38 9.40
C ASP A 88 -8.66 6.23 9.16
N ARG A 89 -9.08 5.01 8.81
CA ARG A 89 -10.46 4.66 8.46
C ARG A 89 -10.92 3.42 9.22
N ASP A 90 -12.15 3.44 9.71
CA ASP A 90 -12.77 2.27 10.33
C ASP A 90 -13.63 1.49 9.31
N TYR A 91 -13.22 0.27 8.98
CA TYR A 91 -13.95 -0.66 8.12
C TYR A 91 -14.69 -1.75 8.91
N GLY A 92 -14.81 -1.58 10.24
CA GLY A 92 -15.43 -2.53 11.14
C GLY A 92 -14.66 -3.85 11.19
N ILE A 93 -15.34 -4.96 10.86
CA ILE A 93 -14.72 -6.30 10.93
C ILE A 93 -13.52 -6.45 9.98
N LEU A 94 -13.50 -5.66 8.89
CA LEU A 94 -12.42 -5.71 7.91
C LEU A 94 -11.10 -5.16 8.47
N ASN A 95 -11.10 -4.34 9.53
CA ASN A 95 -9.86 -3.90 10.17
C ASN A 95 -9.03 -5.12 10.58
N LYS A 96 -9.66 -6.10 11.25
CA LYS A 96 -8.97 -7.33 11.67
C LYS A 96 -8.51 -8.19 10.48
N VAL A 97 -9.31 -8.26 9.41
CA VAL A 97 -8.95 -8.99 8.18
C VAL A 97 -7.72 -8.39 7.52
N PHE A 98 -7.59 -7.06 7.56
CA PHE A 98 -6.44 -6.34 7.02
C PHE A 98 -5.36 -6.02 8.07
N HIS A 99 -5.36 -6.75 9.20
CA HIS A 99 -4.37 -6.58 10.27
C HIS A 99 -4.26 -5.15 10.81
N ASN A 100 -5.39 -4.45 10.88
CA ASN A 100 -5.56 -3.07 11.33
C ASN A 100 -4.81 -2.03 10.48
N ILE A 101 -4.36 -2.36 9.26
CA ILE A 101 -3.76 -1.37 8.36
C ILE A 101 -4.72 -0.23 8.03
N THR A 102 -6.03 -0.45 8.18
CA THR A 102 -7.07 0.52 7.85
C THR A 102 -7.20 1.61 8.92
N ASP A 103 -7.08 1.24 10.20
CA ASP A 103 -7.23 2.07 11.39
C ASP A 103 -5.90 2.34 12.13
N THR A 104 -4.77 1.95 11.53
CA THR A 104 -3.41 2.31 11.97
C THR A 104 -2.52 2.77 10.81
N HIS A 105 -3.12 3.26 9.73
CA HIS A 105 -2.42 3.63 8.52
C HIS A 105 -1.50 4.84 8.73
N VAL A 106 -1.91 5.83 9.51
CA VAL A 106 -1.05 6.97 9.89
C VAL A 106 0.22 6.47 10.59
N ALA A 107 0.08 5.55 11.55
CA ALA A 107 1.23 4.95 12.23
C ALA A 107 2.11 4.15 11.25
N HIS A 108 1.49 3.43 10.29
CA HIS A 108 2.21 2.74 9.23
C HIS A 108 3.04 3.70 8.36
N HIS A 109 2.55 4.90 8.02
CA HIS A 109 3.33 5.87 7.26
C HIS A 109 4.51 6.45 8.05
N LEU A 110 4.30 6.73 9.34
CA LEU A 110 5.38 7.21 10.21
C LEU A 110 6.43 6.12 10.49
N PHE A 111 6.01 4.86 10.54
CA PHE A 111 6.86 3.72 10.87
C PHE A 111 6.62 2.55 9.89
N SER A 112 6.96 2.73 8.62
CA SER A 112 6.65 1.78 7.54
C SER A 112 7.26 0.39 7.68
N THR A 113 8.28 0.25 8.54
CA THR A 113 8.90 -1.02 8.88
C THR A 113 8.35 -1.66 10.16
N MET A 114 7.44 -0.99 10.87
CA MET A 114 6.83 -1.51 12.09
C MET A 114 5.92 -2.69 11.76
N PRO A 115 5.97 -3.79 12.53
CA PRO A 115 5.05 -4.88 12.36
C PRO A 115 3.63 -4.55 12.86
N HIS A 116 2.62 -5.11 12.21
CA HIS A 116 1.21 -4.81 12.48
C HIS A 116 0.74 -5.13 13.91
N TYR A 117 1.42 -6.02 14.63
CA TYR A 117 0.99 -6.48 15.97
C TYR A 117 1.14 -5.43 17.08
N HIS A 118 1.95 -4.38 16.89
CA HIS A 118 2.02 -3.21 17.79
C HIS A 118 1.44 -1.93 17.16
N ALA A 119 0.88 -2.00 15.95
CA ALA A 119 0.44 -0.80 15.24
C ALA A 119 -0.68 -0.06 15.99
N MET A 120 -1.61 -0.80 16.62
CA MET A 120 -2.67 -0.21 17.44
C MET A 120 -2.12 0.54 18.67
N GLU A 121 -1.15 -0.06 19.37
CA GLU A 121 -0.49 0.55 20.52
C GLU A 121 0.25 1.83 20.12
N ALA A 122 0.99 1.76 19.00
CA ALA A 122 1.67 2.92 18.44
C ALA A 122 0.68 4.02 18.05
N THR A 123 -0.44 3.69 17.40
CA THR A 123 -1.50 4.64 17.04
C THR A 123 -2.02 5.39 18.26
N GLU A 124 -2.36 4.68 19.34
CA GLU A 124 -2.83 5.32 20.57
C GLU A 124 -1.76 6.21 21.22
N ALA A 125 -0.48 5.82 21.15
CA ALA A 125 0.61 6.62 21.67
C ALA A 125 0.90 7.90 20.86
N ILE A 126 0.74 7.87 19.52
CA ILE A 126 1.02 9.03 18.66
C ILE A 126 -0.15 10.02 18.59
N LYS A 127 -1.41 9.57 18.72
CA LYS A 127 -2.60 10.44 18.68
C LYS A 127 -2.47 11.70 19.56
N PRO A 128 -2.14 11.62 20.86
CA PRO A 128 -2.02 12.83 21.70
C PRO A 128 -0.82 13.71 21.33
N ILE A 129 0.22 13.15 20.69
CA ILE A 129 1.40 13.89 20.24
C ILE A 129 1.08 14.67 18.96
N LEU A 130 0.39 14.03 18.03
CA LEU A 130 0.00 14.62 16.75
C LEU A 130 -1.15 15.61 16.89
N GLY A 131 -2.06 15.42 17.85
CA GLY A 131 -3.17 16.34 18.10
C GLY A 131 -3.99 16.57 16.83
N GLU A 132 -4.10 17.84 16.41
CA GLU A 132 -4.85 18.24 15.20
C GLU A 132 -4.29 17.67 13.88
N TYR A 133 -3.02 17.23 13.87
CA TYR A 133 -2.39 16.65 12.69
C TYR A 133 -2.76 15.17 12.48
N TYR A 134 -3.34 14.49 13.48
CA TYR A 134 -3.85 13.14 13.30
C TYR A 134 -5.22 13.19 12.60
N GLN A 135 -5.33 12.51 11.46
CA GLN A 135 -6.55 12.46 10.66
C GLN A 135 -7.24 11.10 10.83
N PHE A 136 -8.53 11.14 11.16
CA PHE A 136 -9.41 9.98 11.20
C PHE A 136 -10.76 10.32 10.58
N ASP A 137 -11.27 9.42 9.73
CA ASP A 137 -12.61 9.53 9.16
C ASP A 137 -13.40 8.25 9.46
N GLY A 138 -14.41 8.37 10.33
CA GLY A 138 -15.30 7.29 10.76
C GLY A 138 -16.51 7.07 9.83
N THR A 139 -16.55 7.69 8.65
CA THR A 139 -17.62 7.47 7.68
C THR A 139 -17.65 6.00 7.24
N PRO A 140 -18.77 5.27 7.45
CA PRO A 140 -18.85 3.86 7.08
C PRO A 140 -18.53 3.61 5.62
N VAL A 141 -17.87 2.49 5.34
CA VAL A 141 -17.57 2.03 3.96
C VAL A 141 -18.75 1.24 3.37
N VAL A 142 -19.84 1.06 4.14
CA VAL A 142 -21.07 0.34 3.76
C VAL A 142 -22.28 1.25 3.91
#